data_AF-A0A965G1J5-F1
#
_entry.id   AF-A0A965G1J5-F1
#
_cell.length_a   1.000
_cell.length_b   1.000
_cell.length_c   1.000
_cell.angle_alpha   90.00
_cell.angle_beta   90.00
_cell.angle_gamma   90.00
#
_symmetry.space_group_name_H-M   'P 1'
#
loop_
_entity.id
_entity.type
_entity.pdbx_description
1 polymer ?
#
loop_
_entity_poly.entity_id
_entity_poly.type
_entity_poly.pdbx_seq_one_letter_code
_entity_poly.pdbx_strand_id
1 'polypeptide(L)' 'MAASTKKFAETPTPTLGYNGSNFMGPTLVFNQGETVQINFKNNYTEPTTVHWHGLHLPATTDGGPHQLI' A
#
# COMPACT_ATOMS: atom_id res chain seq x y z
N MET A 1 -3.19 5.11 1.90
CA MET A 1 -1.84 5.50 2.36
C MET A 1 -1.91 6.90 2.95
N ALA A 2 -1.16 7.20 4.01
CA ALA A 2 -1.14 8.53 4.63
C ALA A 2 0.25 8.87 5.18
N ALA A 3 0.54 10.17 5.30
CA ALA A 3 1.74 10.67 5.97
C ALA A 3 1.65 10.48 7.50
N SER A 4 2.77 10.17 8.12
CA SER A 4 2.91 9.88 9.55
C SER A 4 4.35 10.08 10.02
N THR A 5 4.64 9.77 11.29
CA THR A 5 6.01 9.74 11.82
C THR A 5 6.26 8.51 12.68
N LYS A 6 7.49 7.99 12.64
CA LYS A 6 7.98 6.95 13.55
C LYS A 6 9.39 7.29 14.03
N LYS A 7 9.72 6.96 15.28
CA LYS A 7 11.06 7.16 15.84
C LYS A 7 11.97 6.00 15.42
N PHE A 8 12.93 6.27 14.54
CA PHE A 8 14.02 5.33 14.19
C PHE A 8 15.39 5.78 14.69
N ALA A 9 15.54 7.08 14.98
CA ALA A 9 16.72 7.69 15.57
C ALA A 9 16.27 8.63 16.72
N GLU A 10 17.16 9.50 17.20
CA GLU A 10 16.78 10.45 18.27
C GLU A 10 15.63 11.38 17.85
N THR A 11 15.55 11.72 16.57
CA THR A 11 14.53 12.58 15.97
C THR A 11 13.41 11.77 15.31
N PRO A 12 12.13 12.19 15.41
CA PRO A 12 11.04 11.61 14.64
C PRO A 12 11.33 11.65 13.14
N THR A 13 11.15 10.52 12.47
CA THR A 13 11.37 10.40 11.02
C THR A 13 10.03 10.43 10.31
N PRO A 14 9.84 11.29 9.28
CA PRO A 14 8.67 11.23 8.42
C PRO A 14 8.54 9.89 7.72
N THR A 15 7.33 9.35 7.69
CA THR A 15 7.04 8.02 7.16
C THR A 15 5.70 8.00 6.45
N LEU A 16 5.57 7.09 5.47
CA LEU A 16 4.29 6.74 4.87
C LEU A 16 3.88 5.34 5.34
N GLY A 17 2.58 5.11 5.43
CA GLY A 17 2.04 3.80 5.76
C GLY A 17 0.62 3.56 5.25
N TYR A 18 0.21 2.29 5.30
CA TYR A 18 -1.15 1.84 4.98
C TYR A 18 -1.98 1.69 6.26
N ASN A 19 -3.29 1.95 6.13
CA ASN A 19 -4.30 1.78 7.18
C ASN A 19 -3.96 2.42 8.54
N GLY A 20 -3.44 3.65 8.53
CA GLY A 20 -3.13 4.39 9.76
C GLY A 20 -1.87 3.91 10.49
N SER A 21 -1.13 2.96 9.91
CA SER A 21 0.17 2.55 10.43
C SER A 21 1.17 3.70 10.29
N ASN A 22 1.88 4.03 11.35
CA ASN A 22 2.95 5.03 11.32
C ASN A 22 4.17 4.61 10.47
N PHE A 23 4.21 3.38 9.96
CA PHE A 23 5.22 2.83 9.06
C PHE A 23 4.71 1.49 8.52
N MET A 24 5.05 1.15 7.27
CA MET A 24 4.64 -0.10 6.59
C MET A 24 3.11 -0.22 6.44
N GLY A 25 2.57 -1.43 6.52
CA GLY A 25 1.16 -1.73 6.36
C GLY A 25 0.83 -3.09 6.98
N PRO A 26 -0.45 -3.48 6.95
CA PRO A 26 -0.89 -4.77 7.45
C PRO A 26 -0.37 -5.91 6.56
N THR A 27 -0.27 -7.10 7.14
CA THR A 27 -0.15 -8.34 6.36
C THR A 27 -1.54 -8.72 5.85
N LEU A 28 -1.67 -8.90 4.54
CA LEU A 28 -2.87 -9.45 3.93
C LEU A 28 -2.67 -10.96 3.74
N VAL A 29 -3.67 -11.75 4.10
CA VAL A 29 -3.64 -13.22 4.03
C VAL A 29 -4.82 -13.67 3.19
N PHE A 30 -4.53 -14.49 2.17
CA PHE A 30 -5.52 -14.98 1.21
C PHE A 30 -5.32 -16.47 0.98
N ASN A 31 -6.37 -17.15 0.53
CA ASN A 31 -6.28 -18.53 0.06
C ASN A 31 -6.07 -18.58 -1.46
N GLN A 32 -5.41 -19.64 -1.94
CA GLN A 32 -5.27 -19.84 -3.38
C GLN A 32 -6.64 -20.04 -4.03
N GLY A 33 -6.90 -19.29 -5.11
CA GLY A 33 -8.18 -19.32 -5.82
C GLY A 33 -9.28 -18.45 -5.20
N GLU A 34 -9.00 -17.76 -4.10
CA GLU A 34 -9.93 -16.81 -3.48
C GLU A 34 -10.07 -15.54 -4.34
N THR A 35 -11.31 -15.11 -4.55
CA THR A 35 -11.60 -13.80 -5.15
C THR A 35 -11.74 -12.76 -4.05
N VAL A 36 -10.84 -11.77 -4.06
CA VAL A 36 -10.81 -10.71 -3.05
C VAL A 36 -11.01 -9.35 -3.71
N GLN A 37 -11.80 -8.48 -3.08
CA GLN A 37 -11.92 -7.07 -3.48
C GLN A 37 -11.21 -6.18 -2.45
N ILE A 38 -10.30 -5.33 -2.92
CA ILE A 38 -9.52 -4.43 -2.08
C ILE A 38 -9.75 -3.00 -2.56
N ASN A 39 -10.20 -2.14 -1.65
CA ASN A 39 -10.43 -0.73 -1.93
C ASN A 39 -9.22 0.10 -1.48
N PHE A 40 -8.67 0.90 -2.40
CA PHE A 40 -7.56 1.79 -2.10
C PHE A 40 -8.03 3.22 -1.94
N LYS A 41 -7.47 3.89 -0.93
CA LYS A 41 -7.59 5.34 -0.76
C LYS A 41 -6.20 5.93 -0.54
N ASN A 42 -5.77 6.81 -1.46
CA ASN A 42 -4.57 7.59 -1.29
C ASN A 42 -4.92 8.89 -0.55
N ASN A 43 -4.43 9.05 0.67
CA ASN A 43 -4.50 10.29 1.44
C ASN A 43 -3.13 11.01 1.46
N TYR A 44 -2.17 10.57 0.63
CA TYR A 44 -0.93 11.29 0.40
C TYR A 44 -1.13 12.33 -0.70
N THR A 45 -0.25 13.34 -0.74
CA THR A 45 -0.40 14.49 -1.62
C THR A 45 -0.04 14.18 -3.08
N GLU A 46 0.71 13.11 -3.33
CA GLU A 46 1.16 12.72 -4.66
C GLU A 46 0.41 11.46 -5.14
N PRO A 47 0.12 11.36 -6.46
CA PRO A 47 -0.40 10.13 -7.05
C PRO A 47 0.54 8.95 -6.81
N THR A 48 -0.03 7.77 -6.60
CA THR A 48 0.78 6.56 -6.37
C THR A 48 0.16 5.34 -7.03
N THR A 49 0.78 4.17 -6.87
CA THR A 49 0.27 2.87 -7.33
C THR A 49 0.45 1.84 -6.21
N VAL A 50 -0.23 0.70 -6.30
CA VAL A 50 -0.02 -0.43 -5.39
C VAL A 50 0.17 -1.69 -6.21
N HIS A 51 1.43 -2.09 -6.38
CA HIS A 51 1.78 -3.30 -7.13
C HIS A 51 1.77 -4.55 -6.25
N TRP A 52 1.14 -5.62 -6.73
CA TRP A 52 1.03 -6.89 -6.03
C TRP A 52 2.21 -7.82 -6.31
N HIS A 53 3.38 -7.47 -5.79
CA HIS A 53 4.61 -8.23 -6.04
C HIS A 53 4.45 -9.72 -5.69
N GLY A 54 4.54 -10.58 -6.72
CA GLY A 54 4.49 -12.03 -6.58
C GLY A 54 3.11 -12.67 -6.78
N LEU A 55 2.02 -11.90 -6.87
CA LEU A 55 0.70 -12.44 -7.21
C LEU A 55 0.56 -12.61 -8.73
N HIS A 56 -0.02 -13.73 -9.16
CA HIS A 56 -0.37 -13.96 -10.55
C HIS A 56 -1.78 -13.42 -10.81
N LEU A 57 -1.86 -12.21 -11.38
CA LEU A 57 -3.10 -11.47 -11.59
C LEU A 57 -3.23 -10.99 -13.05
N PRO A 58 -4.45 -10.67 -13.51
CA PRO A 58 -4.63 -9.91 -14.75
C PRO A 58 -3.92 -8.55 -14.69
N ALA A 59 -3.43 -8.06 -15.83
CA ALA A 59 -2.74 -6.76 -15.91
C ALA A 59 -3.62 -5.59 -15.43
N THR A 60 -4.95 -5.68 -15.58
CA THR A 60 -5.90 -4.67 -15.14
C THR A 60 -6.03 -4.54 -13.62
N THR A 61 -5.44 -5.46 -12.85
CA THR A 61 -5.43 -5.45 -11.38
C THR A 61 -4.03 -5.52 -10.77
N ASP A 62 -2.98 -5.44 -11.59
CA ASP A 62 -1.59 -5.59 -11.14
C ASP A 62 -1.09 -4.39 -10.32
N GLY A 63 -1.58 -3.19 -10.63
CA GLY A 63 -1.16 -1.94 -9.97
C GLY A 63 0.17 -1.41 -10.47
N GLY A 64 0.46 -1.60 -11.77
CA GLY A 64 1.65 -1.07 -12.43
C GLY A 64 1.61 0.46 -12.62
N PRO A 65 2.65 1.06 -13.24
CA PRO A 65 2.82 2.52 -13.32
C PRO A 65 1.71 3.27 -14.06
N HIS A 66 0.87 2.57 -14.83
CA HIS A 66 -0.24 3.16 -15.57
C HIS A 66 -1.56 3.19 -14.76
N GLN A 67 -1.57 2.71 -13.51
CA GLN A 67 -2.77 2.53 -12.68
C GLN A 67 -2.71 3.39 -11.40
N LEU A 68 -2.72 4.71 -11.60
CA LEU A 68 -2.58 5.70 -10.52
C LEU A 68 -3.81 5.74 -9.60
N ILE A 69 -3.55 5.98 -8.32
CA ILE A 69 -4.54 6.24 -7.25
C ILE A 69 -4.18 7.46 -6.39
#